data_AF-A0A370LRZ3-F1
#
_entry.id   AF-A0A370LRZ3-F1
#
_cell.length_a   1.000
_cell.length_b   1.000
_cell.length_c   1.000
_cell.angle_alpha   90.00
_cell.angle_beta   90.00
_cell.angle_gamma   90.00
#
_symmetry.space_group_name_H-M   'P 1'
#
loop_
_entity.id
_entity.type
_entity.pdbx_description
1 polymer ?
#
loop_
_entity_poly.entity_id
_entity_poly.type
_entity_poly.pdbx_seq_one_letter_code
_entity_poly.pdbx_strand_id
1 'polypeptide(L)'
;MSENIALGKLVCGNPGRDAVHIGTIAVRANEDLQPAEHIGFVDKEKLLVAKANWTDIKRIGIVDPFLTRRVYKNQKFLLVLYPGTINGLRHEWTHPALDKQTKISKKEAEEWLRDFVENSDCPSYDTVIAAATGQHVPIVEPIYGEEAYTNDGEYLYFKGRDAHSEIPPIFWKYVQIVTGVQIPKSKRAKFFTCSC
;
A
#
# COMPACT_ATOMS: atom_id res chain seq x y z
N MET A 1 9.63 45.96 -16.94
CA MET A 1 9.39 44.55 -17.30
C MET A 1 10.32 43.73 -16.42
N SER A 2 9.81 42.87 -15.55
CA SER A 2 10.65 41.97 -14.75
C SER A 2 11.34 40.99 -15.69
N GLU A 3 12.67 41.02 -15.76
CA GLU A 3 13.43 40.00 -16.48
C GLU A 3 13.13 38.64 -15.83
N ASN A 4 12.73 37.67 -16.64
CA ASN A 4 12.37 36.34 -16.18
C ASN A 4 13.65 35.57 -15.82
N ILE A 5 13.91 35.40 -14.53
CA ILE A 5 15.07 34.66 -14.00
C ILE A 5 14.85 33.18 -14.30
N ALA A 6 15.78 32.55 -15.02
CA ALA A 6 15.67 31.14 -15.37
C ALA A 6 17.02 30.42 -15.16
N LEU A 7 16.95 29.18 -14.66
CA LEU A 7 18.12 28.32 -14.53
C LEU A 7 18.75 28.03 -15.90
N GLY A 8 20.07 27.91 -15.93
CA GLY A 8 20.84 27.65 -17.16
C GLY A 8 21.13 28.90 -18.01
N LYS A 9 20.78 30.10 -17.53
CA LYS A 9 21.12 31.38 -18.17
C LYS A 9 21.97 32.25 -17.24
N LEU A 10 22.82 33.08 -17.83
CA LEU A 10 23.52 34.13 -17.09
C LEU A 10 22.51 35.21 -16.69
N VAL A 11 22.69 35.74 -15.49
CA VAL A 11 21.82 36.78 -14.93
C VAL A 11 22.48 38.14 -15.13
N CYS A 12 21.69 39.14 -15.55
CA CYS A 12 22.12 40.53 -15.71
C CYS A 12 21.36 41.43 -14.72
N GLY A 13 21.97 42.57 -14.33
CA GLY A 13 21.31 43.54 -13.44
C GLY A 13 21.18 43.06 -11.99
N ASN A 14 20.15 43.56 -11.29
CA ASN A 14 19.87 43.23 -9.89
C ASN A 14 18.49 42.55 -9.76
N PRO A 15 18.42 41.22 -9.95
CA PRO A 15 17.18 40.46 -10.01
C PRO A 15 16.45 40.32 -8.67
N GLY A 16 17.07 40.71 -7.55
CA GLY A 16 16.55 40.42 -6.21
C GLY A 16 16.77 38.98 -5.78
N ARG A 17 15.99 38.51 -4.80
CA ARG A 17 16.04 37.14 -4.27
C ARG A 17 14.81 36.38 -4.73
N ASP A 18 15.00 35.15 -5.18
CA ASP A 18 13.91 34.26 -5.59
C ASP A 18 14.27 32.80 -5.31
N ALA A 19 13.27 31.91 -5.35
CA ALA A 19 13.41 30.48 -5.15
C ALA A 19 12.91 29.70 -6.37
N VAL A 20 13.64 28.65 -6.75
CA VAL A 20 13.30 27.79 -7.89
C VAL A 20 12.95 26.39 -7.42
N HIS A 21 11.85 25.84 -7.93
CA HIS A 21 11.49 24.44 -7.74
C HIS A 21 12.14 23.59 -8.84
N ILE A 22 12.79 22.49 -8.46
CA ILE A 22 13.42 21.58 -9.40
C ILE A 22 12.86 20.18 -9.17
N GLY A 23 12.37 19.55 -10.24
CA GLY A 23 11.88 18.17 -10.17
C GLY A 23 13.03 17.18 -10.02
N THR A 24 12.81 16.18 -9.17
CA THR A 24 13.77 15.11 -8.95
C THR A 24 13.09 13.76 -9.08
N ILE A 25 13.85 12.74 -9.46
CA ILE A 25 13.40 11.35 -9.48
C ILE A 25 14.50 10.44 -8.90
N ALA A 26 14.10 9.41 -8.15
CA ALA A 26 15.03 8.41 -7.64
C ALA A 26 15.40 7.42 -8.75
N VAL A 27 16.69 7.30 -9.07
CA VAL A 27 17.21 6.45 -10.16
C VAL A 27 18.37 5.59 -9.65
N ARG A 28 18.79 4.61 -10.46
CA ARG A 28 19.92 3.73 -10.15
C ARG A 28 21.08 3.95 -11.13
N ALA A 29 22.31 4.00 -10.62
CA ALA A 29 23.50 4.17 -11.45
C ALA A 29 23.90 2.87 -12.17
N ASN A 30 24.14 2.93 -13.48
CA ASN A 30 24.68 1.81 -14.28
C ASN A 30 26.22 1.72 -14.22
N GLU A 31 26.86 2.80 -13.80
CA GLU A 31 28.30 3.00 -13.71
C GLU A 31 28.61 3.94 -12.55
N ASP A 32 29.88 4.24 -12.31
CA ASP A 32 30.28 5.22 -11.30
C ASP A 32 30.05 6.65 -11.81
N LEU A 33 29.29 7.43 -11.05
CA LEU A 33 28.88 8.80 -11.39
C LEU A 33 29.40 9.81 -10.36
N GLN A 34 29.77 10.99 -10.83
CA GLN A 34 30.16 12.14 -10.01
C GLN A 34 28.97 13.07 -9.77
N PRO A 35 28.93 13.80 -8.64
CA PRO A 35 27.97 14.89 -8.43
C PRO A 35 27.97 15.87 -9.61
N ALA A 36 26.79 16.37 -9.99
CA ALA A 36 26.56 17.26 -11.12
C ALA A 36 26.86 16.70 -12.53
N GLU A 37 27.24 15.43 -12.69
CA GLU A 37 27.41 14.85 -14.03
C GLU A 37 26.08 14.75 -14.78
N HIS A 38 26.11 15.07 -16.07
CA HIS A 38 24.96 14.98 -16.96
C HIS A 38 24.70 13.54 -17.41
N ILE A 39 23.48 13.07 -17.18
CA ILE A 39 23.11 11.66 -17.34
C ILE A 39 21.77 11.50 -18.06
N GLY A 40 21.54 10.28 -18.55
CA GLY A 40 20.30 9.87 -19.21
C GLY A 40 19.96 8.41 -18.93
N PHE A 41 18.76 8.00 -19.34
CA PHE A 41 18.30 6.62 -19.16
C PHE A 41 19.02 5.68 -20.13
N VAL A 42 19.56 4.59 -19.57
CA VAL A 42 19.93 3.37 -20.30
C VAL A 42 18.73 2.44 -20.41
N ASP A 43 17.97 2.31 -19.31
CA ASP A 43 16.75 1.51 -19.21
C ASP A 43 15.72 2.34 -18.43
N LYS A 44 14.65 2.78 -19.11
CA LYS A 44 13.61 3.64 -18.52
C LYS A 44 12.72 2.88 -17.55
N GLU A 45 12.45 1.60 -17.82
CA GLU A 45 11.56 0.78 -16.97
C GLU A 45 12.22 0.48 -15.63
N LYS A 46 13.55 0.24 -15.64
CA LYS A 46 14.33 0.00 -14.42
C LYS A 46 14.90 1.27 -13.79
N LEU A 47 14.61 2.44 -14.35
CA LEU A 47 15.15 3.74 -13.93
C LEU A 47 16.69 3.72 -13.81
N LEU A 48 17.35 3.06 -14.77
CA LEU A 48 18.80 2.89 -14.81
C LEU A 48 19.44 3.99 -15.66
N VAL A 49 20.44 4.68 -15.11
CA VAL A 49 21.05 5.86 -15.74
C VAL A 49 22.57 5.74 -15.88
N ALA A 50 23.11 6.38 -16.91
CA ALA A 50 24.53 6.41 -17.22
C ALA A 50 24.95 7.78 -17.76
N LYS A 51 26.25 8.01 -17.86
CA LYS A 51 26.84 9.18 -18.48
C LYS A 51 26.49 9.21 -19.96
N ALA A 52 26.29 10.41 -20.47
CA ALA A 52 25.91 10.65 -21.87
C ALA A 52 27.12 10.75 -22.82
N ASN A 53 28.08 9.86 -22.61
CA ASN A 53 29.23 9.55 -23.47
C ASN A 53 29.04 8.22 -24.21
N TRP A 54 27.98 7.46 -23.90
CA TRP A 54 27.37 6.52 -24.84
C TRP A 54 26.61 7.35 -25.89
N THR A 55 26.98 7.22 -27.16
CA THR A 55 26.58 8.08 -28.29
C THR A 55 25.06 8.22 -28.49
N ASP A 56 24.24 7.40 -27.84
CA ASP A 56 22.78 7.36 -28.01
C ASP A 56 21.98 7.75 -26.76
N ILE A 57 22.62 8.08 -25.64
CA ILE A 57 21.91 8.43 -24.41
C ILE A 57 21.55 9.92 -24.40
N LYS A 58 20.26 10.22 -24.60
CA LYS A 58 19.72 11.57 -24.42
C LYS A 58 19.82 11.99 -22.95
N ARG A 59 20.52 13.10 -22.69
CA ARG A 59 20.63 13.72 -21.35
C ARG A 59 19.27 14.27 -20.91
N ILE A 60 18.92 14.03 -19.66
CA ILE A 60 17.64 14.48 -19.08
C ILE A 60 17.80 15.27 -17.78
N GLY A 61 19.01 15.28 -17.21
CA GLY A 61 19.29 15.90 -15.92
C GLY A 61 20.73 15.67 -15.48
N ILE A 62 20.99 15.97 -14.21
CA ILE A 62 22.28 15.80 -13.56
C ILE A 62 22.17 14.95 -12.30
N VAL A 63 23.27 14.31 -11.92
CA VAL A 63 23.43 13.72 -10.59
C VAL A 63 23.27 14.81 -9.53
N ASP A 64 22.57 14.52 -8.43
CA ASP A 64 22.41 15.41 -7.28
C ASP A 64 23.72 16.16 -6.96
N PRO A 65 23.77 17.50 -7.20
CA PRO A 65 24.98 18.28 -7.06
C PRO A 65 25.37 18.51 -5.59
N PHE A 66 24.50 18.18 -4.64
CA PHE A 66 24.76 18.33 -3.20
C PHE A 66 25.45 17.10 -2.59
N LEU A 67 25.58 16.01 -3.34
CA LEU A 67 26.34 14.84 -2.91
C LEU A 67 27.82 15.21 -2.76
N THR A 68 28.40 14.85 -1.61
CA THR A 68 29.83 15.09 -1.31
C THR A 68 30.74 13.98 -1.83
N ARG A 69 30.16 12.89 -2.34
CA ARG A 69 30.87 11.71 -2.83
C ARG A 69 30.25 11.21 -4.12
N ARG A 70 31.05 10.44 -4.89
CA ARG A 70 30.57 9.74 -6.08
C ARG A 70 29.47 8.73 -5.72
N VAL A 71 28.61 8.48 -6.69
CA VAL A 71 27.63 7.39 -6.68
C VAL A 71 28.25 6.19 -7.37
N TYR A 72 28.39 5.07 -6.67
CA TYR A 72 28.89 3.84 -7.26
C TYR A 72 27.82 3.12 -8.06
N LYS A 73 28.25 2.31 -9.03
CA LYS A 73 27.35 1.41 -9.78
C LYS A 73 26.38 0.67 -8.85
N ASN A 74 25.13 0.55 -9.29
CA ASN A 74 23.97 -0.05 -8.61
C ASN A 74 23.40 0.73 -7.42
N GLN A 75 24.02 1.82 -6.97
CA GLN A 75 23.45 2.67 -5.93
C GLN A 75 22.28 3.51 -6.45
N LYS A 76 21.37 3.86 -5.54
CA LYS A 76 20.25 4.76 -5.80
C LYS A 76 20.63 6.18 -5.40
N PHE A 77 20.17 7.16 -6.17
CA PHE A 77 20.40 8.58 -5.92
C PHE A 77 19.29 9.42 -6.57
N LEU A 78 19.24 10.71 -6.23
CA LEU A 78 18.33 11.65 -6.87
C LEU A 78 18.95 12.17 -8.17
N LEU A 79 18.24 11.94 -9.28
CA LEU A 79 18.46 12.67 -10.52
C LEU A 79 17.73 14.01 -10.41
N VAL A 80 18.46 15.10 -10.65
CA VAL A 80 17.91 16.44 -10.78
C VAL A 80 17.58 16.67 -12.25
N LEU A 81 16.29 16.77 -12.58
CA LEU A 81 15.85 16.96 -13.96
C LEU A 81 16.22 18.35 -14.48
N TYR A 82 16.37 18.47 -15.79
CA TYR A 82 16.59 19.79 -16.39
C TYR A 82 15.42 20.75 -16.13
N PRO A 83 15.70 22.03 -15.89
CA PRO A 83 14.67 23.05 -15.76
C PRO A 83 13.79 23.12 -17.02
N GLY A 84 12.48 23.27 -16.83
CA GLY A 84 11.53 23.43 -17.93
C GLY A 84 11.22 22.16 -18.73
N THR A 85 11.71 20.98 -18.34
CA THR A 85 11.41 19.71 -19.04
C THR A 85 10.24 18.92 -18.45
N ILE A 86 9.63 19.43 -17.38
CA ILE A 86 8.48 18.79 -16.72
C ILE A 86 7.20 19.27 -17.39
N ASN A 87 6.48 18.36 -18.05
CA ASN A 87 5.26 18.69 -18.81
C ASN A 87 3.98 18.71 -17.95
N GLY A 88 4.07 18.30 -16.69
CA GLY A 88 2.96 18.31 -15.75
C GLY A 88 3.38 17.76 -14.40
N LEU A 89 2.86 18.35 -13.33
CA LEU A 89 2.98 17.86 -11.96
C LEU A 89 1.58 17.49 -11.49
N ARG A 90 1.41 16.27 -11.00
CA ARG A 90 0.26 15.91 -10.19
C ARG A 90 0.71 16.04 -8.75
N HIS A 91 0.11 16.96 -8.00
CA HIS A 91 0.21 16.89 -6.54
C HIS A 91 -0.61 15.69 -6.09
N GLU A 92 0.05 14.55 -5.98
CA GLU A 92 -0.54 13.38 -5.35
C GLU A 92 -0.58 13.67 -3.85
N TRP A 93 -1.77 14.02 -3.38
CA TRP A 93 -2.04 14.20 -1.97
C TRP A 93 -2.53 12.86 -1.43
N THR A 94 -1.84 12.36 -0.42
CA THR A 94 -2.25 11.18 0.33
C THR A 94 -3.19 11.63 1.43
N HIS A 95 -4.32 10.95 1.58
CA HIS A 95 -5.25 11.16 2.69
C HIS A 95 -5.52 9.80 3.33
N PRO A 96 -5.43 9.63 4.66
CA PRO A 96 -5.62 8.33 5.31
C PRO A 96 -6.96 7.63 4.98
N ALA A 97 -8.01 8.37 4.62
CA ALA A 97 -9.29 7.81 4.15
C ALA A 97 -9.33 7.45 2.65
N LEU A 98 -8.35 7.88 1.85
CA LEU A 98 -8.24 7.68 0.39
C LEU A 98 -7.03 6.84 -0.02
N ASP A 99 -6.04 6.71 0.84
CA ASP A 99 -4.97 5.69 0.76
C ASP A 99 -5.62 4.33 0.96
N LYS A 100 -6.29 3.89 -0.10
CA LYS A 100 -6.83 2.56 -0.21
C LYS A 100 -5.62 1.63 -0.31
N GLN A 101 -5.26 1.04 0.83
CA GLN A 101 -5.10 -0.42 0.87
C GLN A 101 -6.05 -1.00 -0.17
N THR A 102 -5.52 -1.70 -1.17
CA THR A 102 -6.25 -2.47 -2.18
C THR A 102 -7.66 -2.78 -1.66
N LYS A 103 -8.66 -1.98 -2.10
CA LYS A 103 -10.04 -2.15 -1.63
C LYS A 103 -10.54 -3.43 -2.27
N ILE A 104 -10.32 -4.55 -1.59
CA ILE A 104 -11.05 -5.78 -1.84
C ILE A 104 -12.53 -5.41 -1.89
N SER A 105 -13.16 -5.71 -3.01
CA SER A 105 -14.58 -5.49 -3.20
C SER A 105 -15.38 -6.36 -2.23
N LYS A 106 -16.61 -5.94 -1.93
CA LYS A 106 -17.53 -6.75 -1.12
C LYS A 106 -17.69 -8.17 -1.70
N LYS A 107 -17.71 -8.29 -3.03
CA LYS A 107 -17.81 -9.55 -3.74
C LYS A 107 -16.59 -10.46 -3.49
N GLU A 108 -15.38 -9.93 -3.67
CA GLU A 108 -14.14 -10.70 -3.43
C GLU A 108 -13.99 -11.11 -1.95
N ALA A 109 -14.40 -10.25 -1.02
CA ALA A 109 -14.42 -10.59 0.41
C ALA A 109 -15.44 -11.71 0.72
N GLU A 110 -16.62 -11.67 0.09
CA GLU A 110 -17.65 -12.68 0.25
C GLU A 110 -17.25 -14.02 -0.36
N GLU A 111 -16.68 -14.02 -1.56
CA GLU A 111 -16.14 -15.24 -2.21
C GLU A 111 -15.09 -15.90 -1.31
N TRP A 112 -14.12 -15.13 -0.80
CA TRP A 112 -13.12 -15.66 0.11
C TRP A 112 -13.73 -16.24 1.40
N LEU A 113 -14.73 -15.58 1.99
CA LEU A 113 -15.36 -16.07 3.22
C LEU A 113 -16.14 -17.38 2.98
N ARG A 114 -16.78 -17.52 1.81
CA ARG A 114 -17.46 -18.75 1.42
C ARG A 114 -16.45 -19.89 1.25
N ASP A 115 -15.37 -19.64 0.52
CA ASP A 115 -14.29 -20.61 0.33
C ASP A 115 -13.66 -21.00 1.68
N PHE A 116 -13.42 -20.02 2.56
CA PHE A 116 -12.86 -20.28 3.89
C PHE A 116 -13.77 -21.17 4.73
N VAL A 117 -15.07 -20.87 4.77
CA VAL A 117 -16.05 -21.67 5.54
C VAL A 117 -16.21 -23.06 4.96
N GLU A 118 -16.19 -23.22 3.63
CA GLU A 118 -16.28 -24.53 2.98
C GLU A 118 -15.07 -25.42 3.28
N ASN A 119 -13.89 -24.83 3.46
CA ASN A 119 -12.63 -25.54 3.73
C ASN A 119 -12.23 -25.58 5.22
N SER A 120 -13.05 -25.02 6.11
CA SER A 120 -12.81 -25.02 7.56
C SER A 120 -13.81 -25.94 8.26
N ASP A 121 -13.38 -26.58 9.35
CA ASP A 121 -14.31 -27.28 10.23
C ASP A 121 -15.09 -26.25 11.05
N CYS A 122 -16.21 -25.79 10.51
CA CYS A 122 -17.13 -24.85 11.15
C CYS A 122 -18.53 -24.92 10.53
N PRO A 123 -19.54 -24.28 11.15
CA PRO A 123 -20.90 -24.24 10.61
C PRO A 123 -21.02 -23.50 9.27
N SER A 124 -22.22 -23.51 8.70
CA SER A 124 -22.50 -22.83 7.42
C SER A 124 -22.13 -21.35 7.44
N TYR A 125 -21.85 -20.80 6.25
CA TYR A 125 -21.49 -19.40 6.06
C TYR A 125 -22.45 -18.45 6.79
N ASP A 126 -23.76 -18.60 6.62
CA ASP A 126 -24.74 -17.74 7.27
C ASP A 126 -24.70 -17.83 8.81
N THR A 127 -24.46 -19.04 9.34
CA THR A 127 -24.31 -19.26 10.79
C THR A 127 -23.06 -18.58 11.33
N VAL A 128 -21.93 -18.73 10.63
CA VAL A 128 -20.65 -18.12 11.02
C VAL A 128 -20.72 -16.60 10.95
N ILE A 129 -21.32 -16.03 9.90
CA ILE A 129 -21.48 -14.58 9.77
C ILE A 129 -22.42 -14.02 10.83
N ALA A 130 -23.55 -14.69 11.09
CA ALA A 130 -24.47 -14.28 12.15
C ALA A 130 -23.78 -14.30 13.52
N ALA A 131 -23.05 -15.36 13.85
CA ALA A 131 -22.30 -15.47 15.11
C ALA A 131 -21.18 -14.42 15.22
N ALA A 132 -20.41 -14.21 14.16
CA ALA A 132 -19.33 -13.24 14.11
C ALA A 132 -19.82 -11.78 14.27
N THR A 133 -21.06 -11.50 13.89
CA THR A 133 -21.67 -10.16 13.95
C THR A 133 -22.59 -9.93 15.15
N GLY A 134 -22.77 -10.93 16.03
CA GLY A 134 -23.65 -10.79 17.18
C GLY A 134 -25.14 -10.96 16.85
N GLN A 135 -25.48 -11.53 15.69
CA GLN A 135 -26.86 -11.77 15.28
C GLN A 135 -27.39 -13.09 15.86
N HIS A 136 -28.72 -13.26 15.80
CA HIS A 136 -29.37 -14.48 16.27
C HIS A 136 -29.01 -15.68 15.40
N VAL A 137 -28.64 -16.79 16.05
CA VAL A 137 -28.45 -18.10 15.45
C VAL A 137 -29.42 -19.07 16.12
N PRO A 138 -30.21 -19.86 15.36
CA PRO A 138 -31.12 -20.84 15.95
C PRO A 138 -30.38 -21.87 16.80
N ILE A 139 -30.98 -22.25 17.94
CA ILE A 139 -30.48 -23.33 18.78
C ILE A 139 -30.87 -24.66 18.11
N VAL A 140 -29.88 -25.54 17.89
CA VAL A 140 -30.11 -26.87 17.29
C VAL A 140 -30.49 -27.86 18.37
N GLU A 141 -29.75 -27.85 19.49
CA GLU A 141 -29.91 -28.76 20.60
C GLU A 141 -29.95 -27.95 21.92
N PRO A 142 -31.14 -27.77 22.53
CA PRO A 142 -31.30 -26.97 23.75
C PRO A 142 -30.51 -27.49 24.95
N ILE A 143 -30.08 -28.76 24.91
CA ILE A 143 -29.30 -29.38 25.98
C ILE A 143 -27.93 -28.72 26.17
N TYR A 144 -27.37 -28.08 25.14
CA TYR A 144 -26.06 -27.41 25.21
C TYR A 144 -26.16 -25.94 25.64
N GLY A 145 -27.36 -25.45 25.94
CA GLY A 145 -27.59 -24.14 26.58
C GLY A 145 -28.57 -23.22 25.85
N GLU A 146 -28.77 -22.04 26.44
CA GLU A 146 -29.78 -21.06 26.00
C GLU A 146 -29.32 -20.17 24.82
N GLU A 147 -28.05 -20.28 24.41
CA GLU A 147 -27.46 -19.52 23.32
C GLU A 147 -26.75 -20.46 22.34
N ALA A 148 -26.93 -20.23 21.04
CA ALA A 148 -26.35 -21.07 20.00
C ALA A 148 -24.83 -20.89 19.80
N TYR A 149 -24.26 -19.79 20.30
CA TYR A 149 -22.82 -19.52 20.26
C TYR A 149 -22.40 -18.57 21.38
N THR A 150 -21.11 -18.56 21.72
CA THR A 150 -20.49 -17.52 22.58
C THR A 150 -19.14 -17.09 22.02
N ASN A 151 -18.67 -15.87 22.33
CA ASN A 151 -17.42 -15.33 21.83
C ASN A 151 -16.68 -14.55 22.92
N ASP A 152 -15.53 -15.06 23.35
CA ASP A 152 -14.68 -14.46 24.39
C ASP A 152 -13.47 -13.68 23.82
N GLY A 153 -13.32 -13.65 22.49
CA GLY A 153 -12.20 -13.02 21.80
C GLY A 153 -10.98 -13.91 21.57
N GLU A 154 -10.94 -15.10 22.16
CA GLU A 154 -9.99 -16.16 21.84
C GLU A 154 -10.67 -17.27 21.03
N TYR A 155 -11.88 -17.65 21.44
CA TYR A 155 -12.70 -18.70 20.87
C TYR A 155 -14.10 -18.19 20.48
N LEU A 156 -14.56 -18.63 19.30
CA LEU A 156 -15.96 -18.55 18.90
C LEU A 156 -16.55 -19.95 19.06
N TYR A 157 -17.29 -20.13 20.16
CA TYR A 157 -17.92 -21.38 20.54
C TYR A 157 -19.22 -21.56 19.77
N PHE A 158 -19.40 -22.67 19.06
CA PHE A 158 -20.71 -23.07 18.53
C PHE A 158 -21.28 -24.22 19.35
N LYS A 159 -22.51 -24.08 19.83
CA LYS A 159 -23.16 -25.09 20.68
C LYS A 159 -24.02 -26.02 19.83
N GLY A 160 -23.85 -27.33 20.03
CA GLY A 160 -24.54 -28.36 19.24
C GLY A 160 -24.18 -28.34 17.74
N ARG A 161 -22.99 -27.85 17.40
CA ARG A 161 -22.45 -27.85 16.04
C ARG A 161 -20.94 -28.07 16.09
N ASP A 162 -20.43 -28.86 15.16
CA ASP A 162 -18.99 -29.09 15.03
C ASP A 162 -18.28 -27.82 14.53
N ALA A 163 -17.16 -27.50 15.19
CA ALA A 163 -16.29 -26.43 14.75
C ALA A 163 -14.89 -26.61 15.38
N HIS A 164 -13.84 -26.77 14.59
CA HIS A 164 -12.45 -26.88 15.06
C HIS A 164 -11.48 -26.34 14.01
N SER A 165 -11.33 -25.02 13.92
CA SER A 165 -10.43 -24.41 12.94
C SER A 165 -9.87 -23.08 13.43
N GLU A 166 -8.67 -22.73 12.98
CA GLU A 166 -8.09 -21.42 13.23
C GLU A 166 -8.82 -20.36 12.38
N ILE A 167 -9.07 -19.20 13.00
CA ILE A 167 -9.66 -18.03 12.37
C ILE A 167 -8.53 -17.05 12.04
N PRO A 168 -8.11 -16.94 10.76
CA PRO A 168 -7.05 -16.03 10.40
C PRO A 168 -7.51 -14.57 10.59
N PRO A 169 -6.62 -13.63 10.96
CA PRO A 169 -7.01 -12.23 11.21
C PRO A 169 -7.74 -11.54 10.03
N ILE A 170 -7.49 -12.01 8.80
CA ILE A 170 -8.12 -11.49 7.58
C ILE A 170 -9.64 -11.80 7.54
N PHE A 171 -10.08 -12.89 8.16
CA PHE A 171 -11.50 -13.26 8.27
C PHE A 171 -12.31 -12.10 8.84
N TRP A 172 -11.88 -11.56 9.99
CA TRP A 172 -12.59 -10.46 10.65
C TRP A 172 -12.65 -9.21 9.77
N LYS A 173 -11.59 -8.90 9.03
CA LYS A 173 -11.59 -7.78 8.07
C LYS A 173 -12.66 -7.98 7.00
N TYR A 174 -12.80 -9.20 6.47
CA TYR A 174 -13.76 -9.49 5.41
C TYR A 174 -15.20 -9.54 5.92
N VAL A 175 -15.44 -10.07 7.12
CA VAL A 175 -16.76 -9.99 7.77
C VAL A 175 -17.21 -8.54 7.89
N GLN A 176 -16.33 -7.63 8.34
CA GLN A 176 -16.65 -6.20 8.44
C GLN A 176 -16.92 -5.56 7.06
N ILE A 177 -16.24 -5.98 5.99
CA ILE A 177 -16.46 -5.49 4.62
C ILE A 177 -17.82 -5.95 4.08
N VAL A 178 -18.16 -7.23 4.25
CA VAL A 178 -19.40 -7.81 3.69
C VAL A 178 -20.63 -7.31 4.43
N THR A 179 -20.54 -7.21 5.75
CA THR A 179 -21.69 -6.89 6.61
C THR A 179 -21.80 -5.41 6.96
N GLY A 180 -20.70 -4.65 6.88
CA GLY A 180 -20.63 -3.28 7.36
C GLY A 180 -20.60 -3.14 8.89
N VAL A 181 -20.71 -4.24 9.64
CA VAL A 181 -20.70 -4.25 11.11
C VAL A 181 -19.27 -4.05 11.61
N GLN A 182 -19.09 -3.16 12.60
CA GLN A 182 -17.79 -2.95 13.23
C GLN A 182 -17.58 -3.96 14.36
N ILE A 183 -16.56 -4.81 14.26
CA ILE A 183 -16.26 -5.85 15.25
C ILE A 183 -15.05 -5.40 16.08
N PRO A 184 -15.21 -5.15 17.40
CA PRO A 184 -14.11 -4.72 18.25
C PRO A 184 -13.04 -5.82 18.35
N LYS A 185 -11.77 -5.44 18.54
CA LYS A 185 -10.66 -6.41 18.62
C LYS A 185 -10.85 -7.47 19.71
N SER A 186 -11.51 -7.13 20.81
CA SER A 186 -11.85 -8.04 21.92
C SER A 186 -12.88 -9.11 21.55
N LYS A 187 -13.52 -9.03 20.39
CA LYS A 187 -14.50 -10.02 19.89
C LYS A 187 -14.01 -10.73 18.63
N ARG A 188 -12.72 -10.58 18.30
CA ARG A 188 -12.10 -11.23 17.14
C ARG A 188 -11.43 -12.52 17.57
N ALA A 189 -12.24 -13.54 17.81
CA ALA A 189 -11.77 -14.88 18.15
C ALA A 189 -10.72 -15.40 17.16
N LYS A 190 -9.78 -16.20 17.67
CA LYS A 190 -8.68 -16.81 16.92
C LYS A 190 -9.00 -18.24 16.50
N PHE A 191 -9.98 -18.88 17.13
CA PHE A 191 -10.34 -20.26 16.84
C PHE A 191 -11.86 -20.43 16.85
N PHE A 192 -12.37 -21.26 15.93
CA PHE A 192 -13.66 -21.90 16.09
C PHE A 192 -13.50 -23.12 16.98
N THR A 193 -14.46 -23.32 17.87
CA THR A 193 -14.52 -24.50 18.73
C THR A 193 -15.97 -24.90 18.93
N CYS A 194 -16.27 -26.19 19.02
CA CYS A 194 -17.56 -26.61 19.52
C CYS A 194 -17.59 -26.51 21.05
N SER A 195 -18.78 -26.29 21.60
CA SER A 195 -19.10 -26.61 22.99
C SER A 195 -20.17 -27.68 22.94
N CYS A 196 -19.77 -28.92 23.21
CA CYS A 196 -20.68 -30.00 23.56
C CYS A 196 -21.13 -29.88 25.03
#